data_AF-A0A832YSJ0-F1
#
_entry.id   AF-A0A832YSJ0-F1
#
_cell.length_a   1.000
_cell.length_b   1.000
_cell.length_c   1.000
_cell.angle_alpha   90.00
_cell.angle_beta   90.00
_cell.angle_gamma   90.00
#
_symmetry.space_group_name_H-M   'P 1'
#
loop_
_entity.id
_entity.type
_entity.pdbx_description
1 polymer ?
#
loop_
_entity_poly.entity_id
_entity_poly.type
_entity_poly.pdbx_seq_one_letter_code
_entity_poly.pdbx_strand_id
1 'polypeptide(L)' 'DLLPKIKLELVVNEEDVEKVIDIICENAKTGNQGDGKVFIIPVEEVVRVRTKERGKEAI' A
#
# COMPACT_ATOMS: atom_id res chain seq x y z
N ASP A 1 25.70 7.19 -3.09
CA ASP A 1 24.51 7.74 -3.76
C ASP A 1 23.27 6.96 -3.41
N LEU A 2 22.18 7.66 -3.10
CA LEU A 2 20.87 7.04 -2.93
C LEU A 2 20.31 6.77 -4.33
N LEU A 3 20.10 5.49 -4.67
CA LEU A 3 19.40 5.15 -5.90
C LEU A 3 17.99 5.73 -5.84
N PRO A 4 17.50 6.39 -6.90
CA PRO A 4 16.13 6.88 -6.93
C PRO A 4 15.14 5.73 -6.73
N LYS A 5 14.16 5.93 -5.84
CA LYS A 5 13.10 4.97 -5.52
C LYS A 5 11.75 5.66 -5.65
N ILE A 6 10.73 4.88 -6.01
CA ILE A 6 9.34 5.32 -6.01
C ILE A 6 8.72 4.92 -4.66
N LYS A 7 8.03 5.84 -4.02
CA LYS A 7 7.19 5.55 -2.85
C LYS A 7 5.76 5.37 -3.34
N LEU A 8 5.15 4.23 -3.01
CA LEU A 8 3.74 3.95 -3.27
C LEU A 8 3.00 3.99 -1.92
N GLU A 9 1.91 4.76 -1.86
CA GLU A 9 1.04 4.84 -0.68
C GLU A 9 -0.37 4.42 -1.09
N LEU A 10 -0.89 3.40 -0.42
CA LEU A 10 -2.15 2.75 -0.73
C LEU A 10 -2.91 2.53 0.56
N VAL A 11 -4.22 2.78 0.54
CA VAL A 11 -5.16 2.36 1.57
C VAL A 11 -6.05 1.30 0.93
N VAL A 12 -6.15 0.14 1.57
CA VAL A 12 -6.90 -1.01 1.06
C VAL A 12 -7.74 -1.60 2.20
N ASN A 13 -8.75 -2.39 1.85
CA ASN A 13 -9.52 -3.12 2.86
C ASN A 13 -8.63 -4.17 3.54
N GLU A 14 -8.94 -4.50 4.79
CA GLU A 14 -8.17 -5.45 5.60
C GLU A 14 -8.08 -6.84 4.93
N GLU A 15 -9.17 -7.29 4.32
CA GLU A 15 -9.25 -8.55 3.57
C GLU A 15 -8.32 -8.61 2.33
N ASP A 16 -7.88 -7.47 1.82
CA ASP A 16 -7.04 -7.38 0.63
C ASP A 16 -5.54 -7.21 0.94
N VAL A 17 -5.17 -7.03 2.22
CA VAL A 17 -3.79 -6.69 2.63
C VAL A 17 -2.76 -7.71 2.13
N GLU A 18 -2.96 -8.99 2.43
CA GLU A 18 -2.02 -10.05 2.04
C GLU A 18 -1.89 -10.16 0.52
N LYS A 19 -3.02 -10.11 -0.19
CA LYS A 19 -3.05 -10.14 -1.65
C LYS A 19 -2.27 -8.99 -2.27
N VAL A 20 -2.37 -7.78 -1.71
CA VAL A 20 -1.65 -6.60 -2.20
C VAL A 20 -0.16 -6.71 -1.92
N ILE A 21 0.23 -7.23 -0.75
CA ILE A 21 1.64 -7.49 -0.39
C ILE A 21 2.26 -8.46 -1.41
N ASP A 22 1.58 -9.57 -1.70
CA ASP A 22 2.05 -10.59 -2.64
C ASP A 22 2.26 -9.99 -4.03
N ILE A 23 1.26 -9.29 -4.57
CA ILE A 23 1.33 -8.67 -5.90
C ILE A 23 2.50 -7.68 -5.98
N ILE A 24 2.67 -6.81 -4.98
CA ILE A 24 3.76 -5.83 -4.96
C ILE A 24 5.11 -6.55 -4.91
N CYS A 25 5.26 -7.55 -4.03
CA CYS A 25 6.51 -8.27 -3.87
C CYS A 25 6.89 -9.05 -5.12
N GLU A 26 5.94 -9.75 -5.75
CA GLU A 26 6.17 -10.51 -6.98
C GLU A 26 6.64 -9.62 -8.14
N ASN A 27 6.07 -8.42 -8.28
CA ASN A 27 6.36 -7.54 -9.41
C ASN A 27 7.53 -6.59 -9.17
N ALA A 28 7.80 -6.21 -7.91
CA ALA A 28 8.90 -5.29 -7.57
C ALA A 28 10.23 -6.00 -7.32
N LYS A 29 10.22 -7.32 -7.10
CA LYS A 29 11.42 -8.11 -6.80
C LYS A 29 12.28 -8.33 -8.05
N THR A 30 13.54 -7.92 -7.98
CA THR A 30 14.58 -8.26 -8.96
C THR A 30 15.55 -9.33 -8.45
N GLY A 31 15.53 -9.60 -7.13
CA GLY A 31 16.47 -10.50 -6.46
C GLY A 31 17.78 -9.84 -6.04
N ASN A 32 17.94 -8.53 -6.28
CA ASN A 32 19.13 -7.77 -5.92
C ASN A 32 18.92 -6.93 -4.66
N GLN A 33 20.02 -6.49 -4.05
CA GLN A 33 19.94 -5.56 -2.94
C GLN A 33 19.28 -4.24 -3.39
N GLY A 34 18.26 -3.82 -2.64
CA GLY A 34 17.56 -2.55 -2.89
C GLY A 34 16.21 -2.68 -3.57
N ASP A 35 15.65 -3.89 -3.73
CA ASP A 35 14.27 -4.10 -4.23
C ASP A 35 13.22 -3.29 -3.45
N GLY A 36 13.47 -2.99 -2.18
CA GLY A 36 12.66 -2.09 -1.37
C GLY A 36 12.09 -2.77 -0.14
N LYS A 37 11.06 -2.15 0.43
CA LYS A 37 10.33 -2.61 1.61
C LYS A 37 8.86 -2.24 1.47
N VAL A 38 7.99 -3.10 1.97
CA VAL A 38 6.56 -2.80 2.17
C VAL A 38 6.35 -2.58 3.66
N PHE A 39 5.68 -1.49 4.02
CA PHE A 39 5.31 -1.19 5.40
C PHE A 39 3.79 -1.26 5.50
N ILE A 40 3.30 -1.99 6.50
CA ILE A 40 1.88 -2.08 6.81
C ILE A 40 1.63 -1.16 7.99
N ILE A 41 0.74 -0.18 7.80
CA ILE A 41 0.36 0.79 8.82
C ILE A 41 -1.15 0.72 8.97
N PRO A 42 -1.69 0.40 10.16
CA PRO A 42 -3.12 0.40 10.40
C PRO A 42 -3.71 1.80 10.18
N VAL A 43 -4.82 1.87 9.44
CA VAL A 43 -5.59 3.10 9.25
C VAL A 43 -6.93 2.92 9.97
N GLU A 44 -7.16 3.72 11.01
CA GLU A 44 -8.36 3.60 11.84
C GLU A 44 -9.64 4.11 11.14
N GLU A 45 -9.52 5.10 10.26
CA GLU A 45 -10.66 5.74 9.60
C GLU A 45 -10.26 6.33 8.24
N VAL A 46 -11.17 6.26 7.28
CA VAL A 46 -11.03 6.84 5.94
C VAL A 46 -12.26 7.68 5.67
N VAL A 47 -12.10 8.90 5.15
CA VAL A 47 -13.23 9.78 4.84
C VAL A 47 -13.15 10.27 3.39
N ARG A 48 -14.18 9.97 2.59
CA ARG A 48 -14.28 10.44 1.21
C ARG A 48 -14.79 11.87 1.20
N VAL A 49 -13.93 12.85 0.91
CA VAL A 49 -14.26 14.30 0.97
C VAL A 49 -15.51 14.67 0.17
N ARG A 50 -15.71 14.07 -1.00
CA ARG A 50 -16.82 14.38 -1.91
C ARG A 50 -18.19 13.97 -1.38
N THR A 51 -18.29 12.83 -0.71
CA THR A 51 -19.56 12.19 -0.30
C THR A 51 -19.75 12.15 1.21
N LYS A 52 -18.68 12.38 1.99
CA LYS A 52 -18.59 12.18 3.44
C LYS A 52 -18.80 10.72 3.89
N GLU A 53 -18.67 9.76 2.97
CA GLU A 53 -18.60 8.33 3.30
C GLU A 53 -17.39 8.07 4.21
N ARG A 54 -17.51 7.04 5.05
CA ARG A 54 -16.53 6.67 6.08
C ARG A 54 -16.19 5.18 6.03
N GLY A 55 -15.06 4.81 6.62
CA GLY A 55 -14.61 3.43 6.69
C GLY A 55 -14.47 2.78 5.31
N LYS A 56 -14.90 1.51 5.19
CA LYS A 56 -14.77 0.71 3.96
C LYS A 56 -15.42 1.36 2.72
N GLU A 57 -16.56 2.03 2.87
CA GLU A 57 -17.26 2.71 1.76
C GLU A 57 -16.44 3.88 1.19
N ALA A 58 -15.52 4.43 2.00
CA ALA A 58 -14.65 5.53 1.62
C ALA A 58 -13.35 5.07 0.94
N ILE A 59 -13.04 3.77 1.00
CA ILE A 59 -11.94 3.12 0.27
C ILE A 59 -12.46 2.81 -1.13
#